data_AF-A0A972YUJ7-F1
#
_entry.id   AF-A0A972YUJ7-F1
#
_cell.length_a   1.000
_cell.length_b   1.000
_cell.length_c   1.000
_cell.angle_alpha   90.00
_cell.angle_beta   90.00
_cell.angle_gamma   90.00
#
_symmetry.space_group_name_H-M   'P 1'
#
loop_
_entity.id
_entity.type
_entity.pdbx_description
1 polymer ?
#
loop_
_entity_poly.entity_id
_entity_poly.type
_entity_poly.pdbx_seq_one_letter_code
_entity_poly.pdbx_strand_id
1 'polypeptide(L)'
;MSLLKDSKDEIHIDMPINGNLSDPDFSYGKLVWGTLGNLIIKAVTSPFSLLAGLVDSDEDLGTIEFIAGSPTPDKVMIDRLNLLKKALLQRPELQLEVTGCYHPQDSEALKQQIFKQTINPNTVELSNTQRLAALESAYNQSYGQRYNFSEAPNMAADALIRWKIAQIEPVLLTDIVVDNNMLVNLAQERSRNIQQVLLSDDQLAANRLIIGKVQVLTSSPSEIRCSLAPAG
;
A
#
# COMPACT_ATOMS: atom_id res chain seq x y z
N MET A 1 -11.39 -56.74 21.04
CA MET A 1 -11.45 -57.54 22.29
C MET A 1 -10.74 -56.69 23.35
N SER A 2 -11.42 -55.77 24.06
CA SER A 2 -12.23 -55.93 25.30
C SER A 2 -11.43 -56.63 26.41
N LEU A 3 -11.30 -56.12 27.64
CA LEU A 3 -12.40 -55.81 28.60
C LEU A 3 -11.91 -54.87 29.74
N LEU A 4 -12.65 -53.78 30.03
CA LEU A 4 -13.41 -53.43 31.27
C LEU A 4 -12.59 -52.71 32.38
N LYS A 5 -12.82 -51.43 32.74
CA LYS A 5 -13.96 -50.73 33.40
C LYS A 5 -14.13 -51.17 34.88
N ASP A 6 -14.13 -50.31 35.89
CA ASP A 6 -15.02 -49.18 36.25
C ASP A 6 -14.31 -48.35 37.36
N SER A 7 -14.27 -47.01 37.48
CA SER A 7 -15.20 -45.87 37.44
C SER A 7 -15.93 -45.54 38.77
N LYS A 8 -15.35 -44.53 39.45
CA LYS A 8 -15.88 -43.60 40.48
C LYS A 8 -15.92 -44.09 41.93
N ASP A 9 -15.04 -43.51 42.74
CA ASP A 9 -15.45 -42.65 43.87
C ASP A 9 -14.27 -41.78 44.29
N GLU A 10 -14.55 -40.53 44.65
CA GLU A 10 -13.57 -39.49 45.00
C GLU A 10 -12.63 -39.90 46.14
N ILE A 11 -11.51 -39.17 46.31
CA ILE A 11 -11.11 -38.55 47.59
C ILE A 11 -9.74 -37.85 47.43
N HIS A 12 -9.71 -36.59 47.85
CA HIS A 12 -8.56 -35.72 48.08
C HIS A 12 -7.56 -36.30 49.08
N ILE A 13 -6.25 -36.16 48.87
CA ILE A 13 -5.27 -36.11 49.97
C ILE A 13 -4.14 -35.11 49.67
N ASP A 14 -3.95 -34.21 50.63
CA ASP A 14 -2.87 -33.24 50.80
C ASP A 14 -1.58 -33.87 51.37
N MET A 15 -0.47 -33.15 51.15
CA MET A 15 0.81 -33.13 51.92
C MET A 15 1.82 -34.29 51.74
N PRO A 16 3.13 -34.11 52.08
CA PRO A 16 3.94 -32.89 52.30
C PRO A 16 5.33 -32.92 51.61
N ILE A 17 6.06 -31.83 51.84
CA ILE A 17 7.43 -31.44 51.43
C ILE A 17 8.51 -32.39 52.01
N ASN A 18 9.51 -32.74 51.20
CA ASN A 18 10.85 -33.16 51.64
C ASN A 18 11.88 -32.73 50.58
N GLY A 19 12.86 -31.92 50.97
CA GLY A 19 14.03 -31.60 50.14
C GLY A 19 15.22 -32.51 50.49
N ASN A 20 16.14 -32.74 49.54
CA ASN A 20 17.45 -32.06 49.50
C ASN A 20 18.52 -32.82 48.67
N LEU A 21 19.31 -32.04 47.93
CA LEU A 21 20.75 -32.16 47.57
C LEU A 21 21.34 -33.53 47.17
N SER A 22 21.61 -33.65 45.86
CA SER A 22 22.72 -34.45 45.30
C SER A 22 23.46 -33.62 44.25
N ASP A 23 24.58 -33.00 44.65
CA ASP A 23 25.66 -32.43 43.81
C ASP A 23 26.88 -33.41 43.91
N PRO A 24 27.98 -33.37 43.12
CA PRO A 24 28.46 -32.37 42.15
C PRO A 24 29.23 -32.88 40.88
N ASP A 25 29.67 -31.93 40.03
CA ASP A 25 30.83 -31.92 39.10
C ASP A 25 30.89 -32.73 37.79
N PHE A 26 30.62 -32.05 36.66
CA PHE A 26 31.54 -32.07 35.51
C PHE A 26 31.50 -30.72 34.77
N SER A 27 32.45 -29.85 35.09
CA SER A 27 32.78 -28.66 34.29
C SER A 27 33.83 -29.02 33.24
N TYR A 28 33.43 -29.24 31.98
CA TYR A 28 34.25 -29.01 30.78
C TYR A 28 33.34 -28.83 29.56
N GLY A 29 33.43 -27.69 28.87
CA GLY A 29 32.71 -27.50 27.61
C GLY A 29 32.41 -26.06 27.16
N LYS A 30 33.27 -25.07 27.46
CA LYS A 30 33.46 -24.00 26.47
C LYS A 30 33.92 -24.69 25.18
N LEU A 31 33.42 -24.25 24.02
CA LEU A 31 33.43 -24.90 22.69
C LEU A 31 32.18 -25.78 22.53
N VAL A 32 31.02 -25.29 22.06
CA VAL A 32 30.76 -24.85 20.68
C VAL A 32 29.65 -23.78 20.66
N TRP A 33 30.00 -22.49 20.62
CA TRP A 33 29.09 -21.42 20.18
C TRP A 33 29.65 -20.75 18.93
N GLY A 34 30.18 -21.58 18.03
CA GLY A 34 30.56 -21.16 16.69
C GLY A 34 29.33 -21.22 15.76
N THR A 35 29.06 -20.08 15.14
CA THR A 35 28.38 -19.92 13.83
C THR A 35 26.86 -20.04 13.69
N LEU A 36 26.06 -20.48 14.68
CA LEU A 36 24.58 -20.53 14.50
C LEU A 36 23.79 -19.39 15.19
N GLY A 37 24.36 -18.69 16.17
CA GLY A 37 23.65 -17.65 16.94
C GLY A 37 23.38 -16.34 16.18
N ASN A 38 24.16 -16.03 15.15
CA ASN A 38 24.00 -14.77 14.40
C ASN A 38 23.01 -14.85 13.22
N LEU A 39 22.54 -16.05 12.87
CA LEU A 39 21.55 -16.23 11.80
C LEU A 39 20.11 -16.16 12.32
N ILE A 40 19.84 -16.61 13.55
CA ILE A 40 18.48 -16.65 14.10
C ILE A 40 18.05 -15.28 14.66
N ILE A 41 18.98 -14.47 15.18
CA ILE A 41 18.65 -13.14 15.71
C ILE A 41 18.40 -12.11 14.58
N LYS A 42 18.92 -12.33 13.37
CA LYS A 42 18.58 -11.53 12.18
C LYS A 42 17.36 -12.03 11.41
N ALA A 43 16.88 -13.25 11.68
CA ALA A 43 15.68 -13.79 11.02
C ALA A 43 14.36 -13.19 11.54
N VAL A 44 14.41 -12.45 12.65
CA VAL A 44 13.23 -11.77 13.24
C VAL A 44 13.03 -10.37 12.62
N THR A 45 13.98 -9.84 11.84
CA THR A 45 14.01 -8.42 11.47
C THR A 45 13.30 -8.03 10.17
N SER A 46 12.88 -8.96 9.32
CA SER A 46 11.85 -8.79 8.27
C SER A 46 11.96 -9.98 7.30
N PRO A 47 10.88 -10.71 7.01
CA PRO A 47 10.93 -11.82 6.05
C PRO A 47 11.43 -11.38 4.66
N PHE A 48 11.23 -10.11 4.29
CA PHE A 48 11.69 -9.56 3.03
C PHE A 48 13.21 -9.28 2.99
N SER A 49 13.86 -9.05 4.13
CA SER A 49 15.33 -8.94 4.18
C SER A 49 16.02 -10.25 3.81
N LEU A 50 15.39 -11.39 4.15
CA LEU A 50 15.88 -12.70 3.72
C LEU A 50 15.74 -12.88 2.20
N LEU A 51 14.62 -12.44 1.63
CA LEU A 51 14.38 -12.48 0.18
C LEU A 51 15.34 -11.57 -0.59
N ALA A 52 15.60 -10.37 -0.07
CA ALA A 52 16.55 -9.42 -0.65
C ALA A 52 17.98 -10.02 -0.68
N GLY A 53 18.38 -10.69 0.41
CA GLY A 53 19.67 -11.40 0.48
C GLY A 53 19.83 -12.55 -0.51
N LEU A 54 18.76 -13.17 -1.02
CA LEU A 54 18.84 -14.21 -2.06
C LEU A 54 19.22 -13.66 -3.44
N VAL A 55 19.08 -12.36 -3.63
CA VAL A 55 19.35 -11.66 -4.89
C VAL A 55 20.42 -10.59 -4.72
N ASP A 56 21.26 -10.73 -3.69
CA ASP A 56 22.35 -9.82 -3.34
C ASP A 56 21.89 -8.34 -3.28
N SER A 57 20.73 -8.10 -2.68
CA SER A 57 20.12 -6.78 -2.54
C SER A 57 19.88 -6.44 -1.06
N ASP A 58 19.98 -5.15 -0.73
CA ASP A 58 19.64 -4.57 0.57
C ASP A 58 18.31 -3.77 0.51
N GLU A 59 17.57 -3.85 -0.60
CA GLU A 59 16.30 -3.13 -0.74
C GLU A 59 15.20 -3.67 0.19
N ASP A 60 14.35 -2.77 0.68
CA ASP A 60 13.11 -3.15 1.36
C ASP A 60 12.08 -3.66 0.34
N LEU A 61 12.11 -4.97 0.08
CA LEU A 61 11.16 -5.64 -0.82
C LEU A 61 9.74 -5.78 -0.23
N GLY A 62 9.54 -5.41 1.04
CA GLY A 62 8.26 -5.56 1.74
C GLY A 62 7.29 -4.40 1.53
N THR A 63 7.71 -3.33 0.85
CA THR A 63 6.88 -2.14 0.64
C THR A 63 6.97 -1.62 -0.80
N ILE A 64 5.81 -1.22 -1.33
CA ILE A 64 5.68 -0.56 -2.63
C ILE A 64 5.12 0.84 -2.43
N GLU A 65 5.82 1.82 -2.98
CA GLU A 65 5.47 3.23 -2.84
C GLU A 65 4.64 3.69 -4.03
N PHE A 66 3.64 4.53 -3.77
CA PHE A 66 2.79 5.11 -4.79
C PHE A 66 2.75 6.63 -4.68
N ILE A 67 2.67 7.27 -5.84
CA ILE A 67 2.28 8.67 -5.94
C ILE A 67 0.78 8.78 -5.60
N ALA A 68 0.40 9.83 -4.87
CA ALA A 68 -0.99 10.11 -4.55
C ALA A 68 -1.87 10.15 -5.81
N GLY A 69 -3.02 9.46 -5.76
CA GLY A 69 -3.96 9.32 -6.89
C GLY A 69 -3.44 8.48 -8.05
N SER A 70 -2.24 7.91 -7.97
CA SER A 70 -1.72 6.98 -8.98
C SER A 70 -1.95 5.53 -8.56
N PRO A 71 -2.55 4.70 -9.44
CA PRO A 71 -2.63 3.26 -9.22
C PRO A 71 -1.36 2.52 -9.67
N THR A 72 -0.46 3.18 -10.40
CA THR A 72 0.65 2.54 -11.10
C THR A 72 1.95 2.71 -10.32
N PRO A 73 2.70 1.62 -10.03
CA PRO A 73 4.05 1.71 -9.50
C PRO A 73 4.95 2.45 -10.49
N ASP A 74 5.84 3.31 -9.99
CA ASP A 74 6.81 3.98 -10.85
C ASP A 74 7.95 3.03 -11.27
N LYS A 75 8.91 3.54 -12.03
CA LYS A 75 10.03 2.74 -12.52
C LYS A 75 10.85 2.12 -11.39
N VAL A 76 11.10 2.87 -10.31
CA VAL A 76 11.88 2.39 -9.17
C VAL A 76 11.16 1.22 -8.49
N MET A 77 9.85 1.34 -8.30
CA MET A 77 9.04 0.27 -7.73
C MET A 77 8.90 -0.94 -8.65
N ILE A 78 8.86 -0.74 -9.98
CA ILE A 78 8.88 -1.85 -10.94
C ILE A 78 10.19 -2.63 -10.83
N ASP A 79 11.34 -1.95 -10.73
CA ASP A 79 12.64 -2.60 -10.57
C ASP A 79 12.72 -3.39 -9.25
N ARG A 80 12.19 -2.83 -8.15
CA ARG A 80 12.03 -3.53 -6.87
C ARG A 80 11.14 -4.77 -6.96
N LEU A 81 9.99 -4.67 -7.64
CA LEU A 81 9.10 -5.80 -7.86
C LEU A 81 9.77 -6.90 -8.69
N ASN A 82 10.64 -6.54 -9.64
CA ASN A 82 11.43 -7.51 -10.40
C ASN A 82 12.47 -8.23 -9.52
N LEU A 83 13.09 -7.55 -8.56
CA LEU A 83 13.95 -8.19 -7.56
C LEU A 83 13.16 -9.16 -6.67
N LEU A 84 12.00 -8.72 -6.17
CA LEU A 84 11.10 -9.58 -5.39
C LEU A 84 10.68 -10.83 -6.18
N LYS A 85 10.33 -10.67 -7.47
CA LYS A 85 10.00 -11.79 -8.35
C LYS A 85 11.15 -12.81 -8.43
N LYS A 86 12.39 -12.35 -8.63
CA LYS A 86 13.57 -13.24 -8.64
C LYS A 86 13.74 -13.99 -7.32
N ALA A 87 13.54 -13.32 -6.19
CA ALA A 87 13.61 -13.97 -4.88
C ALA A 87 12.50 -15.02 -4.68
N LEU A 88 11.26 -14.71 -5.11
CA LEU A 88 10.13 -15.65 -5.07
C LEU A 88 10.38 -16.89 -5.95
N LEU A 89 11.04 -16.74 -7.10
CA LEU A 89 11.41 -17.88 -7.96
C LEU A 89 12.42 -18.82 -7.30
N GLN A 90 13.34 -18.29 -6.48
CA GLN A 90 14.28 -19.11 -5.70
C GLN A 90 13.64 -19.81 -4.49
N ARG A 91 12.43 -19.41 -4.10
CA ARG A 91 11.65 -19.98 -2.98
C ARG A 91 10.26 -20.40 -3.45
N PRO A 92 10.13 -21.49 -4.24
CA PRO A 92 8.87 -21.88 -4.87
C PRO A 92 7.71 -22.12 -3.90
N GLU A 93 8.01 -22.43 -2.64
CA GLU A 93 7.06 -22.70 -1.57
C GLU A 93 6.31 -21.46 -1.09
N LEU A 94 6.87 -20.26 -1.24
CA LEU A 94 6.28 -19.04 -0.69
C LEU A 94 5.14 -18.50 -1.54
N GLN A 95 4.10 -17.96 -0.92
CA GLN A 95 3.14 -17.10 -1.59
C GLN A 95 3.31 -15.66 -1.11
N LEU A 96 2.78 -14.72 -1.88
CA LEU A 96 2.83 -13.29 -1.60
C LEU A 96 1.41 -12.76 -1.49
N GLU A 97 1.07 -12.21 -0.33
CA GLU A 97 -0.12 -11.38 -0.18
C GLU A 97 0.20 -9.95 -0.60
N VAL A 98 -0.50 -9.48 -1.63
CA VAL A 98 -0.44 -8.13 -2.18
C VAL A 98 -1.60 -7.35 -1.61
N THR A 99 -1.31 -6.44 -0.67
CA THR A 99 -2.33 -5.57 -0.08
C THR A 99 -2.30 -4.19 -0.69
N GLY A 100 -3.44 -3.76 -1.21
CA GLY A 100 -3.65 -2.39 -1.68
C GLY A 100 -3.84 -1.44 -0.52
N CYS A 101 -3.36 -0.21 -0.66
CA CYS A 101 -3.53 0.81 0.35
C CYS A 101 -3.94 2.14 -0.25
N TYR A 102 -4.63 2.96 0.55
CA TYR A 102 -4.86 4.36 0.24
C TYR A 102 -4.58 5.25 1.45
N HIS A 103 -4.27 6.50 1.18
CA HIS A 103 -3.99 7.55 2.17
C HIS A 103 -4.91 8.75 1.94
N PRO A 104 -5.25 9.58 2.94
CA PRO A 104 -6.05 10.79 2.73
C PRO A 104 -5.54 11.74 1.63
N GLN A 105 -4.24 11.76 1.35
CA GLN A 105 -3.67 12.54 0.24
C GLN A 105 -4.14 12.06 -1.15
N ASP A 106 -4.55 10.79 -1.28
CA ASP A 106 -5.16 10.28 -2.50
C ASP A 106 -6.46 11.01 -2.83
N SER A 107 -7.21 11.44 -1.81
CA SER A 107 -8.45 12.20 -2.01
C SER A 107 -8.19 13.51 -2.76
N GLU A 108 -7.20 14.29 -2.32
CA GLU A 108 -6.87 15.56 -2.98
C GLU A 108 -6.30 15.34 -4.38
N ALA A 109 -5.47 14.32 -4.58
CA ALA A 109 -4.93 13.99 -5.89
C ALA A 109 -6.04 13.55 -6.87
N LEU A 110 -6.94 12.66 -6.44
CA LEU A 110 -8.09 12.23 -7.22
C LEU A 110 -9.01 13.40 -7.55
N LYS A 111 -9.26 14.29 -6.59
CA LYS A 111 -10.05 15.50 -6.79
C LYS A 111 -9.50 16.36 -7.92
N GLN A 112 -8.19 16.61 -7.91
CA GLN A 112 -7.51 17.36 -8.98
C GLN A 112 -7.54 16.63 -10.32
N GLN A 113 -7.40 15.29 -10.33
CA GLN A 113 -7.50 14.49 -11.55
C GLN A 113 -8.90 14.53 -12.16
N ILE A 114 -9.95 14.36 -11.34
CA ILE A 114 -11.36 14.47 -11.77
C ILE A 114 -11.58 15.86 -12.35
N PHE A 115 -11.17 16.91 -11.64
CA PHE A 115 -11.28 18.28 -12.12
C PHE A 115 -10.62 18.46 -13.48
N LYS A 116 -9.36 18.04 -13.62
CA LYS A 116 -8.62 18.12 -14.87
C LYS A 116 -9.34 17.37 -16.00
N GLN A 117 -9.89 16.18 -15.72
CA GLN A 117 -10.61 15.38 -16.70
C GLN A 117 -11.94 16.02 -17.11
N THR A 118 -12.66 16.63 -16.16
CA THR A 118 -13.91 17.35 -16.43
C THR A 118 -13.66 18.59 -17.29
N ILE A 119 -12.61 19.36 -17.01
CA ILE A 119 -12.32 20.61 -17.72
C ILE A 119 -11.57 20.38 -19.04
N ASN A 120 -10.70 19.37 -19.11
CA ASN A 120 -9.86 19.09 -20.27
C ASN A 120 -9.73 17.57 -20.54
N PRO A 121 -10.82 16.91 -20.99
CA PRO A 121 -10.85 15.45 -21.14
C PRO A 121 -9.90 14.91 -22.23
N ASN A 122 -9.58 15.73 -23.24
CA ASN A 122 -8.73 15.33 -24.36
C ASN A 122 -7.24 15.50 -24.05
N THR A 123 -6.87 16.03 -22.87
CA THR A 123 -5.49 16.23 -22.40
C THR A 123 -4.61 17.13 -23.29
N VAL A 124 -5.21 17.82 -24.27
CA VAL A 124 -4.52 18.81 -25.12
C VAL A 124 -4.29 20.09 -24.32
N GLU A 125 -3.13 20.72 -24.46
CA GLU A 125 -2.85 21.99 -23.80
C GLU A 125 -3.88 23.06 -24.21
N LEU A 126 -4.55 23.66 -23.22
CA LEU A 126 -5.56 24.69 -23.46
C LEU A 126 -4.92 26.08 -23.28
N SER A 127 -5.14 26.96 -24.26
CA SER A 127 -4.93 28.40 -24.03
C SER A 127 -5.83 28.90 -22.90
N ASN A 128 -5.47 30.03 -22.28
CA ASN A 128 -6.29 30.63 -21.22
C ASN A 128 -7.74 30.90 -21.67
N THR A 129 -7.94 31.31 -22.93
CA THR A 129 -9.28 31.54 -23.49
C THR A 129 -10.08 30.24 -23.58
N GLN A 130 -9.47 29.15 -24.07
CA GLN A 130 -10.12 27.84 -24.13
C GLN A 130 -10.41 27.28 -22.74
N ARG A 131 -9.47 27.43 -21.80
CA ARG A 131 -9.65 27.02 -20.41
C ARG A 131 -10.80 27.76 -19.74
N LEU A 132 -10.88 29.09 -19.91
CA LEU A 132 -11.98 29.89 -19.39
C LEU A 132 -13.32 29.43 -19.96
N ALA A 133 -13.40 29.19 -21.27
CA ALA A 133 -14.63 28.71 -21.91
C ALA A 133 -15.07 27.33 -21.36
N ALA A 134 -14.13 26.41 -21.15
CA ALA A 134 -14.42 25.11 -20.54
C ALA A 134 -14.93 25.24 -19.10
N LEU A 135 -14.31 26.12 -18.30
CA LEU A 135 -14.73 26.41 -16.92
C LEU A 135 -16.13 27.06 -16.87
N GLU A 136 -16.41 28.05 -17.71
CA GLU A 136 -17.74 28.66 -17.81
C GLU A 136 -18.81 27.64 -18.22
N SER A 137 -18.48 26.73 -19.14
CA SER A 137 -19.38 25.64 -19.55
C SER A 137 -19.65 24.67 -18.41
N ALA A 138 -18.61 24.20 -17.71
CA ALA A 138 -18.74 23.28 -16.58
C ALA A 138 -19.53 23.90 -15.42
N TYR A 139 -19.30 25.19 -15.15
CA TYR A 139 -20.07 25.95 -14.17
C TYR A 139 -21.54 26.04 -14.56
N ASN A 140 -21.84 26.45 -15.80
CA ASN A 140 -23.21 26.54 -16.26
C ASN A 140 -23.94 25.18 -16.24
N GLN A 141 -23.23 24.10 -16.55
CA GLN A 141 -23.78 22.74 -16.45
C GLN A 141 -24.12 22.34 -15.01
N SER A 142 -23.26 22.70 -14.05
CA SER A 142 -23.42 22.31 -12.65
C SER A 142 -24.45 23.16 -11.91
N TYR A 143 -24.53 24.46 -12.25
CA TYR A 143 -25.34 25.44 -11.52
C TYR A 143 -26.56 25.97 -12.30
N GLY A 144 -26.70 25.62 -13.58
CA GLY A 144 -27.80 26.08 -14.45
C GLY A 144 -27.76 27.57 -14.80
N GLN A 145 -26.65 28.26 -14.52
CA GLN A 145 -26.46 29.68 -14.80
C GLN A 145 -24.99 30.03 -15.07
N ARG A 146 -24.75 31.18 -15.71
CA ARG A 146 -23.39 31.69 -15.93
C ARG A 146 -22.80 32.24 -14.63
N TYR A 147 -21.49 32.11 -14.47
CA TYR A 147 -20.77 32.74 -13.37
C TYR A 147 -20.88 34.28 -13.45
N ASN A 148 -21.11 34.92 -12.31
CA ASN A 148 -21.23 36.37 -12.22
C ASN A 148 -19.85 37.03 -12.10
N PHE A 149 -19.44 37.76 -13.14
CA PHE A 149 -18.19 38.53 -13.17
C PHE A 149 -18.40 40.05 -13.02
N SER A 150 -19.50 40.48 -12.39
CA SER A 150 -19.79 41.92 -12.20
C SER A 150 -18.72 42.67 -11.39
N GLU A 151 -17.98 41.97 -10.53
CA GLU A 151 -16.86 42.52 -9.75
C GLU A 151 -15.52 42.51 -10.50
N ALA A 152 -15.54 42.27 -11.82
CA ALA A 152 -14.32 42.23 -12.63
C ALA A 152 -13.54 43.56 -12.55
N PRO A 153 -12.25 43.52 -12.20
CA PRO A 153 -11.41 44.71 -12.19
C PRO A 153 -11.14 45.23 -13.61
N ASN A 154 -10.89 46.53 -13.73
CA ASN A 154 -10.43 47.12 -14.99
C ASN A 154 -8.95 46.77 -15.22
N MET A 155 -8.68 45.91 -16.21
CA MET A 155 -7.33 45.44 -16.54
C MET A 155 -7.26 44.97 -18.01
N ALA A 156 -6.04 44.74 -18.50
CA ALA A 156 -5.81 44.20 -19.84
C ALA A 156 -6.51 42.85 -20.07
N ALA A 157 -6.90 42.56 -21.31
CA ALA A 157 -7.72 41.40 -21.66
C ALA A 157 -7.14 40.06 -21.15
N ASP A 158 -5.85 39.81 -21.34
CA ASP A 158 -5.21 38.57 -20.90
C ASP A 158 -5.16 38.43 -19.37
N ALA A 159 -4.96 39.55 -18.66
CA ALA A 159 -5.00 39.57 -17.20
C ALA A 159 -6.42 39.29 -16.69
N LEU A 160 -7.43 39.86 -17.37
CA LEU A 160 -8.83 39.63 -17.03
C LEU A 160 -9.23 38.16 -17.22
N ILE A 161 -8.77 37.50 -18.28
CA ILE A 161 -9.04 36.06 -18.50
C ILE A 161 -8.46 35.23 -17.35
N ARG A 162 -7.20 35.49 -16.95
CA ARG A 162 -6.57 34.77 -15.82
C ARG A 162 -7.31 35.03 -14.50
N TRP A 163 -7.74 36.27 -14.27
CA TRP A 163 -8.55 36.61 -13.09
C TRP A 163 -9.86 35.82 -13.08
N LYS A 164 -10.58 35.75 -14.21
CA LYS A 164 -11.83 34.98 -14.32
C LYS A 164 -11.65 33.49 -14.06
N ILE A 165 -10.58 32.89 -14.61
CA ILE A 165 -10.21 31.49 -14.33
C ILE A 165 -10.04 31.28 -12.82
N ALA A 166 -9.30 32.17 -12.16
CA ALA A 166 -9.04 32.10 -10.73
C ALA A 166 -10.30 32.25 -9.85
N GLN A 167 -11.40 32.83 -10.38
CA GLN A 167 -12.68 32.91 -9.67
C GLN A 167 -13.50 31.62 -9.80
N ILE A 168 -13.61 31.05 -11.00
CA ILE A 168 -14.47 29.87 -11.24
C ILE A 168 -13.82 28.57 -10.72
N GLU A 169 -12.52 28.40 -10.95
CA GLU A 169 -11.80 27.16 -10.64
C GLU A 169 -11.99 26.65 -9.20
N PRO A 170 -11.82 27.46 -8.13
CA PRO A 170 -12.02 26.96 -6.76
C PRO A 170 -13.47 26.56 -6.46
N VAL A 171 -14.45 27.18 -7.10
CA VAL A 171 -15.87 26.86 -6.90
C VAL A 171 -16.16 25.46 -7.46
N LEU A 172 -15.76 25.22 -8.71
CA LEU A 172 -15.91 23.90 -9.35
C LEU A 172 -15.11 22.81 -8.63
N LEU A 173 -13.92 23.13 -8.14
CA LEU A 173 -13.14 22.19 -7.32
C LEU A 173 -13.89 21.81 -6.05
N THR A 174 -14.60 22.73 -5.39
CA THR A 174 -15.32 22.46 -4.13
C THR A 174 -16.46 21.44 -4.31
N ASP A 175 -17.06 21.38 -5.49
CA ASP A 175 -18.16 20.45 -5.80
C ASP A 175 -17.70 19.00 -6.01
N ILE A 176 -16.40 18.79 -6.24
CA ILE A 176 -15.86 17.45 -6.46
C ILE A 176 -15.71 16.75 -5.11
N VAL A 177 -16.59 15.77 -4.90
CA VAL A 177 -16.56 14.86 -3.76
C VAL A 177 -15.85 13.58 -4.16
N VAL A 178 -14.74 13.25 -3.49
CA VAL A 178 -14.09 11.95 -3.58
C VAL A 178 -14.62 11.07 -2.46
N ASP A 179 -15.41 10.08 -2.81
CA ASP A 179 -15.99 9.16 -1.84
C ASP A 179 -15.03 8.01 -1.47
N ASN A 180 -15.38 7.25 -0.42
CA ASN A 180 -14.59 6.13 0.03
C ASN A 180 -14.50 4.98 -1.01
N ASN A 181 -15.50 4.80 -1.86
CA ASN A 181 -15.45 3.76 -2.89
C ASN A 181 -14.37 4.07 -3.92
N MET A 182 -14.19 5.34 -4.29
CA MET A 182 -13.11 5.76 -5.18
C MET A 182 -11.73 5.45 -4.60
N LEU A 183 -11.52 5.70 -3.30
CA LEU A 183 -10.27 5.39 -2.60
C LEU A 183 -10.02 3.88 -2.49
N VAL A 184 -11.07 3.11 -2.19
CA VAL A 184 -10.99 1.64 -2.17
C VAL A 184 -10.68 1.09 -3.57
N ASN A 185 -11.29 1.63 -4.62
CA ASN A 185 -11.00 1.23 -5.99
C ASN A 185 -9.54 1.54 -6.37
N LEU A 186 -9.03 2.73 -6.02
CA LEU A 186 -7.62 3.09 -6.22
C LEU A 186 -6.69 2.08 -5.53
N ALA A 187 -6.96 1.73 -4.27
CA ALA A 187 -6.17 0.74 -3.55
C ALA A 187 -6.22 -0.65 -4.22
N GLN A 188 -7.38 -1.08 -4.70
CA GLN A 188 -7.51 -2.34 -5.42
C GLN A 188 -6.77 -2.32 -6.77
N GLU A 189 -6.79 -1.21 -7.49
CA GLU A 189 -6.01 -1.03 -8.72
C GLU A 189 -4.51 -1.12 -8.44
N ARG A 190 -4.02 -0.53 -7.35
CA ARG A 190 -2.62 -0.67 -6.91
C ARG A 190 -2.23 -2.15 -6.73
N SER A 191 -3.06 -2.95 -6.05
CA SER A 191 -2.78 -4.38 -5.88
C SER A 191 -2.75 -5.13 -7.21
N ARG A 192 -3.71 -4.85 -8.09
CA ARG A 192 -3.78 -5.47 -9.42
C ARG A 192 -2.58 -5.11 -10.29
N ASN A 193 -2.15 -3.84 -10.24
CA ASN A 193 -0.98 -3.39 -11.00
C ASN A 193 0.32 -4.00 -10.47
N ILE A 194 0.46 -4.18 -9.16
CA ILE A 194 1.57 -4.96 -8.58
C ILE A 194 1.55 -6.40 -9.10
N GLN A 195 0.39 -7.08 -9.07
CA GLN A 195 0.27 -8.44 -9.59
C GLN A 195 0.65 -8.51 -11.08
N GLN A 196 0.18 -7.56 -11.89
CA GLN A 196 0.48 -7.51 -13.32
C GLN A 196 1.99 -7.41 -13.59
N VAL A 197 2.73 -6.60 -12.80
CA VAL A 197 4.19 -6.53 -12.91
C VAL A 197 4.83 -7.88 -12.55
N LEU A 198 4.39 -8.51 -11.46
CA LEU A 198 4.94 -9.80 -11.00
C LEU A 198 4.64 -10.97 -11.95
N LEU A 199 3.55 -10.90 -12.71
CA LEU A 199 3.11 -11.95 -13.66
C LEU A 199 3.54 -11.70 -15.11
N SER A 200 4.21 -10.58 -15.40
CA SER A 200 4.44 -10.07 -16.76
C SER A 200 5.17 -10.99 -17.74
N ASP A 201 5.89 -12.01 -17.27
CA ASP A 201 6.67 -12.96 -18.09
C ASP A 201 6.31 -14.43 -17.84
N ASP A 202 5.17 -14.70 -17.20
CA ASP A 202 4.63 -16.04 -16.90
C ASP A 202 5.57 -16.97 -16.09
N GLN A 203 6.68 -16.46 -15.54
CA GLN A 203 7.60 -17.24 -14.72
C GLN A 203 7.05 -17.52 -13.32
N LEU A 204 6.23 -16.60 -12.80
CA LEU A 204 5.58 -16.73 -11.50
C LEU A 204 4.14 -17.21 -11.68
N ALA A 205 3.79 -18.33 -11.05
CA ALA A 205 2.43 -18.86 -11.13
C ALA A 205 1.43 -17.94 -10.40
N ALA A 206 0.30 -17.63 -11.04
CA ALA A 206 -0.70 -16.69 -10.52
C ALA A 206 -1.28 -17.10 -9.14
N ASN A 207 -1.37 -18.39 -8.85
CA ASN A 207 -1.82 -18.90 -7.55
C ASN A 207 -0.85 -18.61 -6.39
N ARG A 208 0.35 -18.08 -6.67
CA ARG A 208 1.29 -17.60 -5.65
C ARG A 208 1.04 -16.16 -5.21
N LEU A 209 0.11 -15.46 -5.86
CA LEU A 209 -0.23 -14.08 -5.52
C LEU A 209 -1.65 -14.03 -4.95
N ILE A 210 -1.77 -13.63 -3.68
CA ILE A 210 -3.05 -13.46 -2.99
C ILE A 210 -3.35 -11.96 -2.90
N ILE A 211 -4.59 -11.54 -3.19
CA ILE A 211 -5.02 -10.16 -2.93
C ILE A 211 -5.48 -10.04 -1.48
N GLY A 212 -4.80 -9.19 -0.72
CA GLY A 212 -5.14 -8.88 0.66
C GLY A 212 -6.29 -7.89 0.78
N LYS A 213 -6.74 -7.67 2.02
CA LYS A 213 -7.77 -6.66 2.34
C LYS A 213 -7.17 -5.26 2.24
N VAL A 214 -7.85 -4.34 1.54
CA VAL A 214 -7.45 -2.93 1.44
C VAL A 214 -7.17 -2.32 2.80
N GLN A 215 -6.04 -1.62 2.91
CA GLN A 215 -5.60 -0.91 4.11
C GLN A 215 -5.74 0.60 3.96
N VAL A 216 -6.11 1.26 5.05
CA VAL A 216 -6.14 2.72 5.17
C VAL A 216 -4.89 3.18 5.91
N LEU A 217 -4.10 4.03 5.30
CA LEU A 217 -2.91 4.61 5.91
C LEU A 217 -3.28 5.86 6.71
N THR A 218 -2.90 5.91 7.98
CA THR A 218 -3.30 6.99 8.91
C THR A 218 -2.17 7.95 9.29
N SER A 219 -0.90 7.62 9.02
CA SER A 219 0.26 8.48 9.34
C SER A 219 1.53 8.08 8.59
N SER A 220 1.99 8.92 7.66
CA SER A 220 3.41 9.07 7.31
C SER A 220 3.62 10.34 6.48
N PRO A 221 4.74 11.09 6.62
CA PRO A 221 5.01 12.22 5.75
C PRO A 221 5.46 11.71 4.37
N SER A 222 5.00 12.40 3.33
CA SER A 222 5.37 12.31 1.90
C SER A 222 5.11 11.03 1.09
N GLU A 223 5.03 9.82 1.66
CA GLU A 223 5.02 8.59 0.85
C GLU A 223 3.88 7.61 1.21
N ILE A 224 3.13 7.16 0.19
CA ILE A 224 2.07 6.15 0.32
C ILE A 224 2.69 4.78 0.11
N ARG A 225 3.00 4.08 1.21
CA ARG A 225 3.72 2.79 1.18
C ARG A 225 2.73 1.65 1.46
N CYS A 226 2.43 0.85 0.45
CA CYS A 226 1.60 -0.35 0.60
C CYS A 226 2.48 -1.55 0.98
N SER A 227 2.12 -2.23 2.07
CA SER A 227 2.85 -3.41 2.54
C SER A 227 2.54 -4.64 1.70
N LEU A 228 3.57 -5.44 1.47
CA LEU A 228 3.46 -6.82 1.03
C LEU A 228 3.65 -7.74 2.25
N ALA A 229 3.07 -8.93 2.21
CA ALA A 229 3.26 -9.92 3.27
C ALA A 229 3.54 -11.30 2.67
N PRO A 230 4.44 -12.11 3.26
CA PRO A 230 4.49 -13.52 2.94
C PRO A 230 3.16 -14.18 3.31
N ALA A 231 2.68 -15.06 2.46
CA ALA A 231 1.50 -15.88 2.72
C ALA A 231 1.89 -17.35 2.49
N GLY A 232 1.63 -18.20 3.48
CA GLY A 232 1.79 -19.67 3.35
C GLY A 232 3.23 -20.15 3.26
#